data_AF-A0A8S2G1L6-F1
#
_entry.id   AF-A0A8S2G1L6-F1
#
_cell.length_a   1.000
_cell.length_b   1.000
_cell.length_c   1.000
_cell.angle_alpha   90.00
_cell.angle_beta   90.00
_cell.angle_gamma   90.00
#
_symmetry.space_group_name_H-M   'P 1'
#
loop_
_entity.id
_entity.type
_entity.pdbx_description
1 polymer ?
#
loop_
_entity_poly.entity_id
_entity_poly.type
_entity_poly.pdbx_seq_one_letter_code
_entity_poly.pdbx_strand_id
1 'polypeptide(L)'
;MTTFTLSTTQKNNPLLLCKGFTYTVDKTSDDKTYWKCEHARTLKCKGRAHTNYINTIMLYETDNHNHPGSAVSSEIRIFEEKIRGRAVHCNETTQTIIDNCLTNLSDATVARLPDFKHIKRNIQHHCAKNDLPKIPHDKTFDPIPDKLATTKGNSKFLQFDSGPGNDCLLIFSSVDQLQLLDNCEELLVDGTFKVTPTIFYQLYTMHVAYRNAVIPVVFALLPNKNQQTYQRLINELAELCPL
;
A
#
# COMPACT_ATOMS: atom_id res chain seq x y z
N MET A 1 -14.37 19.34 30.35
CA MET A 1 -14.83 18.02 29.85
C MET A 1 -13.59 17.15 29.65
N THR A 2 -13.63 15.87 30.05
CA THR A 2 -12.50 14.95 29.85
C THR A 2 -12.36 14.62 28.36
N THR A 3 -11.22 14.94 27.77
CA THR A 3 -10.90 14.62 26.37
C THR A 3 -10.41 13.19 26.25
N PHE A 4 -10.94 12.45 25.28
CA PHE A 4 -10.53 11.09 24.93
C PHE A 4 -10.44 10.95 23.41
N THR A 5 -9.75 9.91 22.95
CA THR A 5 -9.61 9.57 21.54
C THR A 5 -10.11 8.16 21.29
N LEU A 6 -10.87 7.96 20.22
CA LEU A 6 -11.23 6.63 19.77
C LEU A 6 -10.17 6.09 18.82
N SER A 7 -9.93 4.79 18.92
CA SER A 7 -8.98 4.06 18.09
C SER A 7 -9.53 2.65 17.81
N THR A 8 -8.80 1.84 17.05
CA THR A 8 -9.19 0.46 16.74
C THR A 8 -8.04 -0.52 16.88
N THR A 9 -8.38 -1.73 17.33
CA THR A 9 -7.44 -2.88 17.31
C THR A 9 -7.13 -3.31 15.87
N GLN A 10 -6.12 -4.18 15.67
CA GLN A 10 -5.85 -4.80 14.37
C GLN A 10 -7.05 -5.59 13.79
N LYS A 11 -7.99 -6.01 14.63
CA LYS A 11 -9.23 -6.69 14.23
C LYS A 11 -10.42 -5.72 14.09
N ASN A 12 -10.17 -4.41 14.01
CA ASN A 12 -11.17 -3.34 13.93
C ASN A 12 -12.14 -3.25 15.13
N ASN A 13 -11.83 -3.89 16.26
CA ASN A 13 -12.62 -3.66 17.49
C ASN A 13 -12.33 -2.27 18.06
N PRO A 14 -13.34 -1.54 18.55
CA PRO A 14 -13.18 -0.20 19.12
C PRO A 14 -12.30 -0.17 20.38
N LEU A 15 -11.54 0.91 20.49
CA LEU A 15 -10.72 1.26 21.65
C LEU A 15 -10.99 2.71 22.05
N LEU A 16 -10.84 2.97 23.34
CA LEU A 16 -10.90 4.31 23.90
C LEU A 16 -9.58 4.61 24.60
N LEU A 17 -8.94 5.72 24.23
CA LEU A 17 -7.69 6.20 24.79
C LEU A 17 -7.98 7.45 25.64
N CYS A 18 -7.69 7.39 26.93
CA CYS A 18 -7.93 8.51 27.84
C CYS A 18 -6.87 8.53 28.95
N LYS A 19 -6.27 9.70 29.22
CA LYS A 19 -5.24 9.91 30.27
C LYS A 19 -4.08 8.89 30.23
N GLY A 20 -3.71 8.40 29.03
CA GLY A 20 -2.66 7.39 28.85
C GLY A 20 -3.10 5.96 29.16
N PHE A 21 -4.38 5.71 29.41
CA PHE A 21 -4.95 4.37 29.56
C PHE A 21 -5.73 3.97 28.31
N THR A 22 -5.62 2.70 27.93
CA THR A 22 -6.47 2.11 26.89
C THR A 22 -7.61 1.33 27.50
N TYR A 23 -8.80 1.53 26.95
CA TYR A 23 -9.99 0.79 27.29
C TYR A 23 -10.53 0.02 26.08
N THR A 24 -11.07 -1.16 26.34
CA THR A 24 -11.79 -2.03 25.40
C THR A 24 -13.28 -2.05 25.75
N VAL A 25 -14.14 -2.30 24.77
CA VAL A 25 -15.59 -2.44 25.02
C VAL A 25 -15.84 -3.61 25.97
N ASP A 26 -16.60 -3.36 27.02
CA ASP A 26 -17.09 -4.38 27.94
C ASP A 26 -18.50 -4.82 27.57
N LYS A 27 -19.40 -3.84 27.40
CA LYS A 27 -20.77 -4.03 26.92
C LYS A 27 -21.34 -2.73 26.37
N THR A 28 -22.37 -2.85 25.56
CA THR A 28 -23.12 -1.71 25.03
C THR A 28 -24.57 -1.81 25.47
N SER A 29 -25.20 -0.66 25.73
CA SER A 29 -26.61 -0.48 26.03
C SER A 29 -27.14 0.63 25.13
N ASP A 30 -28.45 0.76 24.98
CA ASP A 30 -29.09 1.72 24.07
C ASP A 30 -28.61 3.16 24.28
N ASP A 31 -28.28 3.55 25.52
CA ASP A 31 -27.85 4.91 25.85
C ASP A 31 -26.33 5.07 25.97
N LYS A 32 -25.59 4.00 26.25
CA LYS A 32 -24.20 4.07 26.73
C LYS A 32 -23.33 2.90 26.30
N THR A 33 -22.06 3.19 26.07
CA THR A 33 -21.01 2.18 25.92
C THR A 33 -20.19 2.09 27.20
N TYR A 34 -20.05 0.87 27.73
CA TYR A 34 -19.25 0.57 28.91
C TYR A 34 -17.89 0.06 28.47
N TRP A 35 -16.83 0.67 29.00
CA TRP A 35 -15.46 0.37 28.68
C TRP A 35 -14.72 -0.14 29.91
N LYS A 36 -13.84 -1.12 29.71
CA LYS A 36 -12.92 -1.64 30.74
C LYS A 36 -11.48 -1.48 30.30
N CYS A 37 -10.59 -1.23 31.26
CA CYS A 37 -9.16 -1.18 31.00
C CYS A 37 -8.69 -2.45 30.27
N GLU A 38 -7.81 -2.31 29.29
CA GLU A 38 -7.26 -3.46 28.53
C GLU A 38 -6.54 -4.47 29.44
N HIS A 39 -5.98 -4.00 30.56
CA HIS A 39 -5.33 -4.82 31.56
C HIS A 39 -6.28 -5.38 32.64
N ALA A 40 -7.60 -5.27 32.46
CA ALA A 40 -8.57 -5.78 33.42
C ALA A 40 -8.44 -7.29 33.68
N ARG A 41 -8.01 -8.07 32.68
CA ARG A 41 -7.77 -9.52 32.83
C ARG A 41 -6.36 -9.83 33.32
N THR A 42 -5.35 -9.18 32.74
CA THR A 42 -3.94 -9.50 32.98
C THR A 42 -3.42 -8.96 34.31
N LEU A 43 -3.81 -7.73 34.68
CA LEU A 43 -3.39 -7.08 35.93
C LEU A 43 -4.52 -7.00 36.95
N LYS A 44 -5.70 -7.58 36.67
CA LYS A 44 -6.92 -7.42 37.48
C LYS A 44 -7.29 -5.93 37.68
N CYS A 45 -6.97 -5.09 36.70
CA CYS A 45 -7.21 -3.65 36.75
C CYS A 45 -8.72 -3.33 36.82
N LYS A 46 -9.10 -2.42 37.71
CA LYS A 46 -10.49 -2.00 37.94
C LYS A 46 -10.90 -0.76 37.15
N GLY A 47 -10.01 -0.22 36.32
CA GLY A 47 -10.29 0.93 35.46
C GLY A 47 -11.52 0.73 34.58
N ARG A 48 -12.45 1.69 34.60
CA ARG A 48 -13.68 1.73 33.80
C ARG A 48 -13.90 3.13 33.23
N ALA A 49 -14.53 3.20 32.06
CA ALA A 49 -15.02 4.44 31.48
C ALA A 49 -16.36 4.18 30.80
N HIS A 50 -17.23 5.19 30.73
CA HIS A 50 -18.49 5.11 30.01
C HIS A 50 -18.59 6.30 29.04
N THR A 51 -19.11 6.03 27.85
CA THR A 51 -19.46 7.06 26.87
C THR A 51 -20.94 6.98 26.53
N ASN A 52 -21.46 8.02 25.89
CA ASN A 52 -22.75 7.90 25.20
C ASN A 52 -22.68 6.84 24.09
N TYR A 53 -23.83 6.38 23.60
CA TYR A 53 -23.93 5.33 22.58
C TYR A 53 -23.10 5.61 21.31
N ILE A 54 -23.06 6.87 20.85
CA ILE A 54 -22.26 7.28 19.69
C ILE A 54 -20.77 7.55 19.99
N ASN A 55 -20.34 7.34 21.23
CA ASN A 55 -18.96 7.46 21.69
C ASN A 55 -18.32 8.84 21.47
N THR A 56 -19.09 9.92 21.59
CA THR A 56 -18.61 11.30 21.43
C THR A 56 -18.42 12.03 22.75
N ILE A 57 -19.08 11.58 23.82
CA ILE A 57 -19.06 12.24 25.14
C ILE A 57 -18.63 11.24 26.21
N MET A 58 -17.63 11.62 27.01
CA MET A 58 -17.22 10.90 28.20
C MET A 58 -18.24 11.16 29.30
N LEU A 59 -19.00 10.13 29.69
CA LEU A 59 -20.01 10.21 30.75
C LEU A 59 -19.44 9.89 32.13
N TYR A 60 -18.44 9.01 32.17
CA TYR A 60 -17.83 8.53 33.41
C TYR A 60 -16.44 7.98 33.13
N GLU A 61 -15.51 8.16 34.07
CA GLU A 61 -14.19 7.53 34.04
C GLU A 61 -13.67 7.37 35.47
N THR A 62 -13.00 6.25 35.75
CA THR A 62 -12.39 5.98 37.05
C THR A 62 -10.89 6.23 37.00
N ASP A 63 -10.34 6.84 38.05
CA ASP A 63 -8.89 6.88 38.27
C ASP A 63 -8.36 5.61 38.98
N ASN A 64 -9.19 4.57 39.16
CA ASN A 64 -8.85 3.33 39.88
C ASN A 64 -8.08 2.32 39.02
N HIS A 65 -6.89 2.73 38.57
CA HIS A 65 -5.93 1.87 37.89
C HIS A 65 -4.85 1.41 38.86
N ASN A 66 -4.40 0.16 38.71
CA ASN A 66 -3.32 -0.41 39.51
C ASN A 66 -2.01 -0.51 38.73
N HIS A 67 -1.89 0.25 37.65
CA HIS A 67 -0.72 0.34 36.80
C HIS A 67 -0.59 1.78 36.28
N PRO A 68 0.61 2.23 35.91
CA PRO A 68 0.78 3.54 35.32
C PRO A 68 0.11 3.63 33.95
N GLY A 69 -0.40 4.82 33.62
CA GLY A 69 -0.80 5.19 32.27
C GLY A 69 0.42 5.59 31.44
N SER A 70 0.31 5.48 30.11
CA SER A 70 1.36 5.85 29.16
C SER A 70 0.76 6.60 27.97
N ALA A 71 0.93 7.93 27.97
CA ALA A 71 0.56 8.77 26.83
C ALA A 71 1.31 8.34 25.55
N VAL A 72 2.60 8.00 25.69
CA VAL A 72 3.41 7.47 24.59
C VAL A 72 2.79 6.21 23.98
N SER A 73 2.31 5.28 24.81
CA SER A 73 1.68 4.05 24.30
C SER A 73 0.38 4.33 23.54
N SER A 74 -0.37 5.35 23.97
CA SER A 74 -1.57 5.80 23.26
C SER A 74 -1.22 6.45 21.92
N GLU A 75 -0.18 7.29 21.88
CA GLU A 75 0.33 7.90 20.64
C GLU A 75 0.82 6.87 19.62
N ILE A 76 1.59 5.87 20.07
CA ILE A 76 2.05 4.76 19.21
C ILE A 76 0.85 4.05 18.57
N ARG A 77 -0.22 3.83 19.33
CA ARG A 77 -1.41 3.13 18.84
C ARG A 77 -2.16 3.92 17.79
N ILE A 78 -2.32 5.23 18.01
CA ILE A 78 -2.90 6.16 17.03
C ILE A 78 -2.03 6.18 15.76
N PHE A 79 -0.71 6.18 15.91
CA PHE A 79 0.22 6.12 14.79
C PHE A 79 0.06 4.83 13.98
N GLU A 80 0.02 3.66 14.63
CA GLU A 80 -0.18 2.38 13.95
C GLU A 80 -1.51 2.30 13.21
N GLU A 81 -2.58 2.86 13.78
CA GLU A 81 -3.89 2.94 13.13
C GLU A 81 -3.88 3.86 11.91
N LYS A 82 -3.27 5.05 12.01
CA LYS A 82 -3.12 5.97 10.87
C LYS A 82 -2.33 5.33 9.73
N ILE A 83 -1.23 4.64 10.07
CA ILE A 83 -0.44 3.89 9.09
C ILE A 83 -1.30 2.82 8.43
N ARG A 84 -2.06 2.04 9.21
CA ARG A 84 -2.94 1.00 8.67
C ARG A 84 -3.99 1.58 7.73
N GLY A 85 -4.63 2.68 8.11
CA GLY A 85 -5.64 3.37 7.30
C GLY A 85 -5.09 3.87 5.97
N ARG A 86 -3.90 4.47 5.96
CA ARG A 86 -3.25 4.94 4.73
C ARG A 86 -2.70 3.81 3.86
N ALA A 87 -2.27 2.71 4.49
CA ALA A 87 -1.80 1.52 3.79
C ALA A 87 -2.93 0.71 3.12
N VAL A 88 -4.21 1.06 3.31
CA VAL A 88 -5.33 0.34 2.66
C VAL A 88 -5.28 0.52 1.14
N HIS A 89 -4.95 1.71 0.64
CA HIS A 89 -5.12 2.07 -0.77
C HIS A 89 -3.82 2.15 -1.58
N CYS A 90 -2.65 2.06 -0.97
CA CYS A 90 -1.33 2.01 -1.66
C CYS A 90 -1.01 3.14 -2.64
N ASN A 91 -1.73 4.25 -2.56
CA ASN A 91 -1.55 5.39 -3.45
C ASN A 91 -0.26 6.16 -3.15
N GLU A 92 0.34 5.92 -1.97
CA GLU A 92 1.52 6.60 -1.47
C GLU A 92 2.69 5.62 -1.30
N THR A 93 3.92 6.09 -1.47
CA THR A 93 5.08 5.25 -1.16
C THR A 93 5.13 4.96 0.33
N THR A 94 5.70 3.82 0.71
CA THR A 94 5.84 3.47 2.13
C THR A 94 6.60 4.55 2.92
N GLN A 95 7.59 5.18 2.29
CA GLN A 95 8.35 6.27 2.91
C GLN A 95 7.45 7.50 3.15
N THR A 96 6.66 7.89 2.15
CA THR A 96 5.69 8.99 2.26
C THR A 96 4.65 8.74 3.35
N ILE A 97 4.19 7.49 3.51
CA ILE A 97 3.26 7.14 4.59
C ILE A 97 3.93 7.35 5.95
N ILE A 98 5.15 6.83 6.12
CA ILE A 98 5.92 6.95 7.37
C ILE A 98 6.19 8.42 7.70
N ASP A 99 6.76 9.19 6.78
CA ASP A 99 7.20 10.58 7.03
C ASP A 99 6.03 11.45 7.51
N ASN A 100 4.89 11.38 6.82
CA ASN A 100 3.68 12.12 7.18
C ASN A 100 3.04 11.67 8.50
N CYS A 101 3.23 10.41 8.90
CA CYS A 101 2.74 9.94 10.19
C CYS A 101 3.70 10.31 11.33
N LEU A 102 5.00 10.47 11.06
CA LEU A 102 6.02 10.88 12.03
C LEU A 102 5.91 12.35 12.42
N THR A 103 5.50 13.24 11.50
CA THR A 103 5.41 14.70 11.76
C THR A 103 4.46 15.08 12.91
N ASN A 104 3.59 14.16 13.34
CA ASN A 104 2.60 14.40 14.39
C ASN A 104 2.94 13.72 15.73
N LEU A 105 4.16 13.19 15.90
CA LEU A 105 4.58 12.47 17.10
C LEU A 105 5.58 13.27 17.94
N SER A 106 5.53 13.05 19.26
CA SER A 106 6.54 13.57 20.17
C SER A 106 7.86 12.79 20.05
N ASP A 107 9.00 13.43 20.32
CA ASP A 107 10.32 12.78 20.29
C ASP A 107 10.40 11.56 21.22
N ALA A 108 9.76 11.64 22.38
CA ALA A 108 9.65 10.54 23.34
C ALA A 108 8.92 9.32 22.76
N THR A 109 7.93 9.56 21.88
CA THR A 109 7.22 8.51 21.17
C THR A 109 8.03 7.95 20.02
N VAL A 110 8.71 8.80 19.24
CA VAL A 110 9.59 8.37 18.14
C VAL A 110 10.67 7.41 18.65
N ALA A 111 11.28 7.69 19.79
CA ALA A 111 12.28 6.84 20.41
C ALA A 111 11.75 5.45 20.85
N ARG A 112 10.43 5.28 20.97
CA ARG A 112 9.77 4.04 21.41
C ARG A 112 8.98 3.36 20.30
N LEU A 113 9.06 3.87 19.07
CA LEU A 113 8.40 3.25 17.93
C LEU A 113 8.95 1.83 17.68
N PRO A 114 8.11 0.93 17.13
CA PRO A 114 8.60 -0.32 16.57
C PRO A 114 9.65 -0.07 15.49
N ASP A 115 10.51 -1.05 15.24
CA ASP A 115 11.51 -0.99 14.17
C ASP A 115 10.88 -0.56 12.83
N PHE A 116 11.43 0.49 12.21
CA PHE A 116 11.01 1.00 10.91
C PHE A 116 10.97 -0.07 9.82
N LYS A 117 11.88 -1.04 9.87
CA LYS A 117 11.87 -2.20 8.96
C LYS A 117 10.59 -3.02 9.12
N HIS A 118 10.10 -3.17 10.34
CA HIS A 118 8.85 -3.88 10.63
C HIS A 118 7.64 -3.06 10.18
N ILE A 119 7.63 -1.75 10.45
CA ILE A 119 6.58 -0.83 9.98
C ILE A 119 6.46 -0.88 8.45
N LYS A 120 7.59 -0.77 7.74
CA LYS A 120 7.66 -0.84 6.28
C LYS A 120 7.09 -2.15 5.73
N ARG A 121 7.45 -3.29 6.33
CA ARG A 121 6.92 -4.60 5.96
C ARG A 121 5.41 -4.71 6.18
N ASN A 122 4.91 -4.19 7.31
CA ASN A 122 3.48 -4.23 7.61
C ASN A 122 2.66 -3.36 6.64
N ILE A 123 3.18 -2.19 6.24
CA ILE A 123 2.57 -1.35 5.20
C ILE A 123 2.50 -2.11 3.88
N GLN A 124 3.62 -2.68 3.43
CA GLN A 124 3.68 -3.45 2.19
C GLN A 124 2.70 -4.63 2.19
N HIS A 125 2.60 -5.34 3.32
CA HIS A 125 1.68 -6.46 3.46
C HIS A 125 0.21 -6.03 3.46
N HIS A 126 -0.14 -4.94 4.16
CA HIS A 126 -1.50 -4.40 4.13
C HIS A 126 -1.89 -3.96 2.71
N CYS A 127 -0.94 -3.38 2.01
CA CYS A 127 -1.09 -2.97 0.63
C CYS A 127 -1.37 -4.13 -0.34
N ALA A 128 -0.52 -5.16 -0.25
CA ALA A 128 -0.66 -6.35 -1.08
C ALA A 128 -1.95 -7.13 -0.80
N LYS A 129 -2.53 -7.03 0.41
CA LYS A 129 -3.71 -7.79 0.82
C LYS A 129 -5.03 -7.17 0.37
N ASN A 130 -5.13 -5.84 0.31
CA ASN A 130 -6.41 -5.15 0.13
C ASN A 130 -6.69 -4.70 -1.30
N ASP A 131 -5.66 -4.48 -2.12
CA ASP A 131 -5.87 -3.83 -3.43
C ASP A 131 -5.11 -4.48 -4.60
N LEU A 132 -4.24 -5.46 -4.38
CA LEU A 132 -3.50 -6.07 -5.49
C LEU A 132 -3.90 -7.53 -5.69
N PRO A 133 -4.12 -7.97 -6.95
CA PRO A 133 -4.27 -9.39 -7.23
C PRO A 133 -3.00 -10.12 -6.76
N LYS A 134 -3.16 -11.39 -6.40
CA LYS A 134 -2.00 -12.24 -6.07
C LYS A 134 -1.08 -12.29 -7.28
N ILE A 135 0.24 -12.19 -7.03
CA ILE A 135 1.22 -12.34 -8.09
C ILE A 135 1.02 -13.73 -8.72
N PRO A 136 0.78 -13.81 -10.03
CA PRO A 136 0.52 -15.08 -10.67
C PRO A 136 1.77 -15.97 -10.69
N HIS A 137 1.54 -17.29 -10.63
CA HIS A 137 2.60 -18.30 -10.60
C HIS A 137 2.88 -18.90 -11.99
N ASP A 138 2.00 -18.65 -12.95
CA ASP A 138 2.15 -19.02 -14.36
C ASP A 138 1.55 -17.94 -15.26
N LYS A 139 1.56 -18.17 -16.57
CA LYS A 139 0.99 -17.25 -17.57
C LYS A 139 -0.52 -17.43 -17.78
N THR A 140 -1.22 -18.16 -16.90
CA THR A 140 -2.68 -18.36 -16.95
C THR A 140 -3.43 -17.47 -15.95
N PHE A 141 -2.98 -16.22 -15.85
CA PHE A 141 -3.51 -15.25 -14.90
C PHE A 141 -4.78 -14.57 -15.39
N ASP A 142 -5.60 -14.12 -14.44
CA ASP A 142 -6.79 -13.31 -14.72
C ASP A 142 -6.42 -11.98 -15.38
N PRO A 143 -7.31 -11.39 -16.21
CA PRO A 143 -7.06 -10.12 -16.87
C PRO A 143 -6.50 -9.04 -15.94
N ILE A 144 -5.47 -8.31 -16.42
CA ILE A 144 -4.81 -7.27 -15.63
C ILE A 144 -5.82 -6.16 -15.32
N PRO A 145 -6.09 -5.83 -14.04
CA PRO A 145 -7.03 -4.77 -13.68
C PRO A 145 -6.60 -3.40 -14.21
N ASP A 146 -7.55 -2.55 -14.59
CA ASP A 146 -7.29 -1.20 -15.15
C ASP A 146 -6.37 -0.33 -14.27
N LYS A 147 -6.51 -0.46 -12.95
CA LYS A 147 -5.67 0.27 -11.98
C LYS A 147 -4.18 -0.11 -12.03
N LEU A 148 -3.85 -1.27 -12.61
CA LEU A 148 -2.47 -1.73 -12.85
C LEU A 148 -2.03 -1.50 -14.30
N ALA A 149 -2.99 -1.33 -15.21
CA ALA A 149 -2.78 -1.06 -16.62
C ALA A 149 -2.64 0.46 -16.94
N THR A 150 -2.76 1.33 -15.94
CA THR A 150 -2.72 2.80 -16.08
C THR A 150 -1.61 3.43 -15.26
N THR A 151 -1.14 4.60 -15.69
CA THR A 151 -0.19 5.43 -14.93
C THR A 151 -0.87 6.12 -13.75
N LYS A 152 -0.08 6.72 -12.85
CA LYS A 152 -0.60 7.58 -11.76
C LYS A 152 -1.42 8.78 -12.26
N GLY A 153 -1.24 9.18 -13.52
CA GLY A 153 -2.03 10.22 -14.18
C GLY A 153 -3.32 9.71 -14.81
N ASN A 154 -3.72 8.45 -14.54
CA ASN A 154 -4.88 7.77 -15.13
C ASN A 154 -4.83 7.61 -16.67
N SER A 155 -3.63 7.67 -17.26
CA SER A 155 -3.44 7.40 -18.68
C SER A 155 -3.11 5.92 -18.91
N LYS A 156 -3.64 5.34 -20.01
CA LYS A 156 -3.34 3.96 -20.42
C LYS A 156 -1.83 3.74 -20.55
N PHE A 157 -1.34 2.65 -19.96
CA PHE A 157 0.08 2.29 -19.96
C PHE A 157 0.34 0.87 -20.46
N LEU A 158 -0.51 -0.11 -20.11
CA LEU A 158 -0.52 -1.42 -20.78
C LEU A 158 -1.16 -1.24 -22.15
N GLN A 159 -0.35 -1.24 -23.20
CA GLN A 159 -0.81 -0.98 -24.56
C GLN A 159 -1.29 -2.24 -25.27
N PHE A 160 -0.62 -3.37 -25.00
CA PHE A 160 -0.94 -4.65 -25.57
C PHE A 160 -0.84 -5.76 -24.53
N ASP A 161 -1.84 -6.64 -24.53
CA ASP A 161 -1.89 -7.88 -23.79
C ASP A 161 -2.40 -8.97 -24.73
N SER A 162 -1.55 -9.96 -25.03
CA SER A 162 -1.95 -11.08 -25.90
C SER A 162 -2.92 -12.06 -25.22
N GLY A 163 -3.18 -11.89 -23.93
CA GLY A 163 -3.94 -12.81 -23.10
C GLY A 163 -3.08 -13.92 -22.48
N PRO A 164 -3.72 -14.76 -21.64
CA PRO A 164 -3.04 -15.84 -20.94
C PRO A 164 -2.56 -16.94 -21.89
N GLY A 165 -1.46 -17.58 -21.52
CA GLY A 165 -0.90 -18.72 -22.25
C GLY A 165 0.62 -18.69 -22.35
N ASN A 166 1.22 -19.74 -22.91
CA ASN A 166 2.68 -19.88 -22.98
C ASN A 166 3.36 -18.77 -23.79
N ASP A 167 2.65 -18.23 -24.78
CA ASP A 167 3.11 -17.15 -25.65
C ASP A 167 2.60 -15.77 -25.21
N CYS A 168 2.20 -15.64 -23.93
CA CYS A 168 1.78 -14.37 -23.35
C CYS A 168 2.89 -13.31 -23.54
N LEU A 169 2.51 -12.18 -24.12
CA LEU A 169 3.34 -11.03 -24.42
C LEU A 169 2.59 -9.78 -23.94
N LEU A 170 3.25 -8.98 -23.11
CA LEU A 170 2.72 -7.70 -22.61
C LEU A 170 3.60 -6.55 -23.08
N ILE A 171 3.00 -5.45 -23.51
CA ILE A 171 3.70 -4.22 -23.92
C ILE A 171 3.19 -3.06 -23.09
N PHE A 172 4.12 -2.36 -22.45
CA PHE A 172 3.86 -1.18 -21.66
C PHE A 172 4.54 0.05 -22.28
N SER A 173 3.76 1.10 -22.49
CA SER A 173 4.22 2.40 -22.95
C SER A 173 3.11 3.43 -22.74
N SER A 174 3.46 4.70 -22.51
CA SER A 174 2.51 5.81 -22.56
C SER A 174 2.38 6.36 -23.98
N VAL A 175 1.33 7.15 -24.24
CA VAL A 175 1.13 7.80 -25.54
C VAL A 175 2.33 8.68 -25.90
N ASP A 176 2.83 9.48 -24.96
CA ASP A 176 3.99 10.36 -25.18
C ASP A 176 5.26 9.54 -25.48
N GLN A 177 5.44 8.38 -24.84
CA GLN A 177 6.56 7.49 -25.12
C GLN A 177 6.47 6.84 -26.50
N LEU A 178 5.27 6.44 -26.95
CA LEU A 178 5.05 5.93 -28.30
C LEU A 178 5.34 7.01 -29.36
N GLN A 179 4.93 8.26 -29.11
CA GLN A 179 5.29 9.38 -29.99
C GLN A 179 6.81 9.60 -30.06
N LEU A 180 7.51 9.49 -28.93
CA LEU A 180 8.97 9.57 -28.91
C LEU A 180 9.62 8.41 -29.67
N LEU A 181 9.05 7.20 -29.60
CA LEU A 181 9.51 6.03 -30.33
C LEU A 181 9.33 6.23 -31.85
N ASP A 182 8.18 6.75 -32.27
CA ASP A 182 7.84 6.98 -33.68
C ASP A 182 8.76 8.04 -34.33
N ASN A 183 9.16 9.06 -33.56
CA ASN A 183 9.98 10.17 -34.04
C ASN A 183 11.48 10.00 -33.77
N CYS A 184 11.94 8.82 -33.32
CA CYS A 184 13.36 8.62 -32.99
C CYS A 184 14.21 8.29 -34.22
N GLU A 185 15.45 8.79 -34.24
CA GLU A 185 16.46 8.41 -35.24
C GLU A 185 17.29 7.20 -34.76
N GLU A 186 17.51 7.11 -33.45
CA GLU A 186 18.33 6.08 -32.83
C GLU A 186 17.54 5.33 -31.76
N LEU A 187 17.45 4.02 -31.95
CA LEU A 187 16.80 3.09 -31.03
C LEU A 187 17.84 2.22 -30.34
N LEU A 188 17.87 2.28 -29.00
CA LEU A 188 18.69 1.43 -28.16
C LEU A 188 17.81 0.36 -27.53
N VAL A 189 18.19 -0.90 -27.68
CA VAL A 189 17.43 -2.03 -27.14
C VAL A 189 18.28 -2.85 -26.18
N ASP A 190 17.71 -3.18 -25.03
CA ASP A 190 18.34 -4.07 -24.06
C ASP A 190 17.32 -5.04 -23.49
N GLY A 191 17.78 -6.23 -23.14
CA GLY A 191 16.95 -7.28 -22.63
C GLY A 191 17.50 -7.87 -21.35
N THR A 192 16.81 -7.62 -20.25
CA THR A 192 17.24 -8.03 -18.90
C THR A 192 16.52 -9.31 -18.47
N PHE A 193 17.27 -10.26 -17.90
CA PHE A 193 16.74 -11.55 -17.43
C PHE A 193 16.66 -11.66 -15.90
N LYS A 194 17.54 -10.96 -15.17
CA LYS A 194 17.67 -11.09 -13.71
C LYS A 194 16.56 -10.38 -12.93
N VAL A 195 15.90 -9.40 -13.54
CA VAL A 195 14.89 -8.53 -12.91
C VAL A 195 13.48 -8.81 -13.43
N THR A 196 13.31 -9.86 -14.23
CA THR A 196 12.05 -10.26 -14.84
C THR A 196 11.20 -11.08 -13.86
N PRO A 197 9.86 -10.91 -13.83
CA PRO A 197 8.98 -11.83 -13.13
C PRO A 197 9.21 -13.28 -13.57
N THR A 198 9.21 -14.23 -12.64
CA THR A 198 9.55 -15.65 -12.91
C THR A 198 8.67 -16.33 -13.96
N ILE A 199 7.48 -15.79 -14.20
CA ILE A 199 6.54 -16.29 -15.21
C ILE A 199 6.88 -15.82 -16.63
N PHE A 200 7.78 -14.86 -16.81
CA PHE A 200 8.27 -14.40 -18.11
C PHE A 200 9.75 -14.73 -18.26
N TYR A 201 10.22 -14.83 -19.50
CA TYR A 201 11.62 -15.17 -19.77
C TYR A 201 12.51 -13.94 -19.72
N GLN A 202 12.04 -12.80 -20.25
CA GLN A 202 12.84 -11.59 -20.37
C GLN A 202 11.97 -10.34 -20.23
N LEU A 203 12.53 -9.30 -19.61
CA LEU A 203 12.05 -7.94 -19.71
C LEU A 203 12.86 -7.26 -20.82
N TYR A 204 12.21 -7.00 -21.95
CA TYR A 204 12.79 -6.32 -23.09
C TYR A 204 12.46 -4.83 -23.02
N THR A 205 13.46 -3.98 -23.18
CA THR A 205 13.32 -2.53 -23.03
C THR A 205 13.88 -1.81 -24.24
N MET A 206 13.13 -0.82 -24.71
CA MET A 206 13.56 0.06 -25.80
C MET A 206 13.73 1.49 -25.27
N HIS A 207 14.79 2.13 -25.70
CA HIS A 207 15.17 3.47 -25.27
C HIS A 207 15.48 4.34 -26.49
N VAL A 208 15.17 5.61 -26.39
CA VAL A 208 15.44 6.61 -27.42
C VAL A 208 16.35 7.70 -26.86
N ALA A 209 17.22 8.24 -27.71
CA ALA A 209 17.97 9.45 -27.39
C ALA A 209 17.07 10.67 -27.61
N TYR A 210 16.77 11.42 -26.55
CA TYR A 210 15.97 12.64 -26.61
C TYR A 210 16.57 13.73 -25.73
N ARG A 211 16.86 14.90 -26.30
CA ARG A 211 17.44 16.07 -25.60
C ARG A 211 18.64 15.71 -24.71
N ASN A 212 19.62 15.00 -25.28
CA ASN A 212 20.84 14.53 -24.59
C ASN A 212 20.60 13.56 -23.40
N ALA A 213 19.43 12.92 -23.34
CA ALA A 213 19.15 11.85 -22.39
C ALA A 213 18.70 10.58 -23.12
N VAL A 214 18.97 9.42 -22.51
CA VAL A 214 18.43 8.14 -22.98
C VAL A 214 17.18 7.83 -22.17
N ILE A 215 16.02 7.80 -22.83
CA ILE A 215 14.71 7.66 -22.19
C ILE A 215 14.13 6.29 -22.54
N PRO A 216 13.76 5.46 -21.55
CA PRO A 216 13.02 4.23 -21.82
C PRO A 216 11.60 4.56 -22.28
N VAL A 217 11.21 4.03 -23.43
CA VAL A 217 9.92 4.29 -24.06
C VAL A 217 9.04 3.05 -24.13
N VAL A 218 9.62 1.86 -24.16
CA VAL A 218 8.85 0.60 -24.16
C VAL A 218 9.42 -0.36 -23.14
N PHE A 219 8.52 -1.01 -22.39
CA PHE A 219 8.83 -2.17 -21.56
C PHE A 219 7.96 -3.32 -22.02
N ALA A 220 8.57 -4.44 -22.40
CA ALA A 220 7.85 -5.62 -22.87
C ALA A 220 8.25 -6.86 -22.08
N LEU A 221 7.25 -7.61 -21.61
CA LEU A 221 7.45 -8.91 -20.97
C LEU A 221 7.30 -10.00 -22.01
N LEU A 222 8.39 -10.70 -22.29
CA LEU A 222 8.46 -11.68 -23.37
C LEU A 222 8.41 -13.12 -22.86
N PRO A 223 7.71 -14.03 -23.55
CA PRO A 223 7.56 -15.41 -23.13
C PRO A 223 8.82 -16.26 -23.29
N ASN A 224 9.71 -15.90 -24.22
CA ASN A 224 10.95 -16.58 -24.57
C ASN A 224 11.86 -15.64 -25.40
N LYS A 225 13.02 -16.12 -25.87
CA LYS A 225 14.00 -15.38 -26.69
C LYS A 225 14.07 -15.84 -28.15
N ASN A 226 12.97 -16.39 -28.67
CA ASN A 226 12.92 -16.86 -30.05
C ASN A 226 12.72 -15.67 -31.00
N GLN A 227 13.29 -15.76 -32.21
CA GLN A 227 13.13 -14.73 -33.24
C GLN A 227 11.67 -14.35 -33.50
N GLN A 228 10.77 -15.34 -33.55
CA GLN A 228 9.33 -15.13 -33.77
C GLN A 228 8.70 -14.22 -32.69
N THR A 229 9.14 -14.33 -31.44
CA THR A 229 8.65 -13.50 -30.34
C THR A 229 9.09 -12.05 -30.49
N TYR A 230 10.34 -11.80 -30.89
CA TYR A 230 10.81 -10.44 -31.19
C TYR A 230 10.10 -9.85 -32.40
N GLN A 231 9.87 -10.64 -33.45
CA GLN A 231 9.14 -10.19 -34.63
C GLN A 231 7.69 -9.82 -34.28
N ARG A 232 7.03 -10.61 -33.44
CA ARG A 232 5.71 -10.28 -32.92
C ARG A 232 5.73 -8.98 -32.13
N LEU A 233 6.66 -8.79 -31.21
CA LEU A 233 6.81 -7.54 -30.44
C LEU A 233 6.91 -6.31 -31.38
N ILE A 234 7.76 -6.38 -32.40
CA ILE A 234 7.96 -5.28 -33.35
C ILE A 234 6.68 -5.01 -34.15
N ASN A 235 5.98 -6.04 -34.61
CA ASN A 235 4.72 -5.87 -35.34
C ASN A 235 3.65 -5.22 -34.48
N GLU A 236 3.46 -5.67 -33.23
CA GLU A 236 2.48 -5.05 -32.32
C GLU A 236 2.85 -3.60 -32.00
N LEU A 237 4.14 -3.28 -31.86
CA LEU A 237 4.59 -1.90 -31.68
C LEU A 237 4.33 -1.02 -32.90
N ALA A 238 4.47 -1.55 -34.11
CA ALA A 238 4.18 -0.83 -35.34
C ALA A 238 2.69 -0.45 -35.44
N GLU A 239 1.79 -1.32 -34.97
CA GLU A 239 0.34 -1.02 -34.90
C GLU A 239 0.00 0.00 -33.80
N LEU A 240 0.82 0.07 -32.74
CA LEU A 240 0.62 0.99 -31.61
C LEU A 240 1.18 2.40 -31.86
N CYS A 241 2.18 2.54 -32.73
CA CYS A 241 2.72 3.84 -33.09
C CYS A 241 1.75 4.54 -34.06
N PRO A 242 1.20 5.71 -33.68
CA PRO A 242 0.30 6.45 -34.56
C PRO A 242 1.06 6.95 -35.79
N LEU A 243 0.44 6.82 -36.98
CA LEU A 243 0.85 7.54 -38.20
C LEU A 243 0.86 9.06 -38.02
#